data_AF-A0A2I0M1J2-F1
#
_entry.id   AF-A0A2I0M1J2-F1
#
_cell.length_a   1.000
_cell.length_b   1.000
_cell.length_c   1.000
_cell.angle_alpha   90.00
_cell.angle_beta   90.00
_cell.angle_gamma   90.00
#
_symmetry.space_group_name_H-M   'P 1'
#
loop_
_entity.id
_entity.type
_entity.pdbx_description
1 polymer ?
#
loop_
_entity_poly.entity_id
_entity_poly.type
_entity_poly.pdbx_seq_one_letter_code
_entity_poly.pdbx_strand_id
1 'polypeptide(L)'
;MIESYANEATRGRGAAHRGPCTVPTARSSGAMEQQHVALAMAANETGGCSLMIRALEKYYLSTMYSLEFILGFIGNTIVVFGYIFCLKNWKSGNIYLFNLSLSDLLFLCTLPILVNSYSREQWAKESTWCYSNRFLLHANLYSSILFLTAISIDRYMLIKYPFREHVLQKRKSALIASAAIWVGVILELLPLVFFLEPKTPANNYKCLDYASSGDPTKSLIYSMFLTVFGFLIPLVIMCCFYVKMVLFLKNRSEQLSSLLTLEKPLTLVVLTVVIFSLLFTPYHVMRNVRLASRVPALNVSGCTQDVISAVYIVTRPIAFLNSAINPVFYFLMGDHFREMLMAKVRQLWSRVTTTSE
;
A
#
# COMPACT_ATOMS: atom_id res chain seq x y z
N MET A 1 50.10 1.57 55.25
CA MET A 1 49.78 1.24 56.65
C MET A 1 48.45 0.47 56.65
N ILE A 2 48.28 -0.80 57.02
CA ILE A 2 49.11 -2.00 57.23
C ILE A 2 48.05 -3.13 57.46
N GLU A 3 48.28 -4.35 56.93
CA GLU A 3 47.83 -5.70 57.40
C GLU A 3 46.32 -5.97 57.70
N SER A 4 45.59 -6.99 57.21
CA SER A 4 45.77 -8.46 57.13
C SER A 4 46.18 -9.14 58.45
N TYR A 5 45.25 -9.77 59.20
CA TYR A 5 45.42 -11.03 60.00
C TYR A 5 44.01 -11.44 60.47
N ALA A 6 43.40 -12.57 60.08
CA ALA A 6 43.71 -13.98 60.31
C ALA A 6 43.54 -14.46 61.77
N ASN A 7 42.67 -15.48 61.88
CA ASN A 7 42.55 -16.53 62.91
C ASN A 7 42.01 -16.20 64.31
N GLU A 8 40.90 -16.87 64.65
CA GLU A 8 40.91 -17.72 65.84
C GLU A 8 40.06 -18.99 65.62
N ALA A 9 40.76 -20.12 65.63
CA ALA A 9 40.22 -21.47 65.74
C ALA A 9 40.14 -21.81 67.24
N THR A 10 39.11 -22.43 67.78
CA THR A 10 38.92 -23.89 67.81
C THR A 10 37.87 -24.18 68.88
N ARG A 11 37.08 -25.25 68.70
CA ARG A 11 36.95 -26.40 69.64
C ARG A 11 35.57 -27.06 69.50
N GLY A 12 35.56 -28.32 69.07
CA GLY A 12 34.36 -29.16 69.10
C GLY A 12 34.50 -30.44 68.29
N ARG A 13 35.23 -31.43 68.83
CA ARG A 13 35.25 -32.81 68.32
C ARG A 13 33.86 -33.44 68.46
N GLY A 14 33.35 -34.05 67.40
CA GLY A 14 32.15 -34.90 67.42
C GLY A 14 32.22 -35.89 66.26
N ALA A 15 32.19 -37.17 66.59
CA ALA A 15 32.57 -38.30 65.76
C ALA A 15 31.63 -38.56 64.56
N ALA A 16 32.21 -39.21 63.55
CA ALA A 16 31.59 -39.63 62.31
C ALA A 16 30.42 -40.61 62.50
N HIS A 17 29.28 -40.30 61.89
CA HIS A 17 28.29 -41.28 61.45
C HIS A 17 28.18 -41.19 59.91
N ARG A 18 28.62 -42.24 59.21
CA ARG A 18 28.38 -42.42 57.77
C ARG A 18 26.90 -42.76 57.56
N GLY A 19 26.09 -41.76 57.22
CA GLY A 19 24.82 -41.97 56.52
C GLY A 19 25.06 -42.13 55.01
N PRO A 20 24.24 -42.89 54.28
CA PRO A 20 24.44 -43.09 52.85
C PRO A 20 24.25 -41.77 52.09
N CYS A 21 25.20 -41.44 51.21
CA CYS A 21 25.05 -40.38 50.22
C CYS A 21 23.85 -40.73 49.31
N THR A 22 22.69 -40.13 49.56
CA THR A 22 21.66 -40.02 48.53
C THR A 22 22.14 -39.01 47.49
N VAL A 23 22.59 -39.53 46.35
CA VAL A 23 22.81 -38.78 45.11
C VAL A 23 21.56 -37.94 44.82
N PRO A 24 21.66 -36.63 44.56
CA PRO A 24 20.52 -35.88 44.02
C PRO A 24 20.19 -36.50 42.67
N THR A 25 19.00 -37.09 42.58
CA THR A 25 18.43 -37.64 41.36
C THR A 25 18.66 -36.69 40.18
N ALA A 26 19.26 -37.22 39.11
CA ALA A 26 19.52 -36.59 37.81
C ALA A 26 18.23 -36.26 37.01
N ARG A 27 17.18 -35.78 37.69
CA ARG A 27 15.86 -35.47 37.13
C ARG A 27 15.62 -33.97 36.97
N SER A 28 16.41 -33.11 37.62
CA SER A 28 16.35 -31.64 37.47
C SER A 28 17.26 -31.09 36.38
N SER A 29 18.36 -31.78 36.05
CA SER A 29 19.32 -31.34 35.01
C SER A 29 18.72 -31.43 33.62
N GLY A 30 18.01 -32.53 33.29
CA GLY A 30 17.42 -32.72 31.97
C GLY A 30 16.29 -31.73 31.63
N ALA A 31 15.48 -31.33 32.63
CA ALA A 31 14.42 -30.34 32.44
C ALA A 31 14.98 -28.92 32.25
N MET A 32 16.03 -28.57 32.98
CA MET A 32 16.72 -27.28 32.83
C MET A 32 17.45 -27.20 31.48
N GLU A 33 18.11 -28.28 31.07
CA GLU A 33 18.82 -28.39 29.79
C GLU A 33 17.85 -28.37 28.59
N GLN A 34 16.71 -29.07 28.68
CA GLN A 34 15.63 -28.96 27.68
C GLN A 34 15.03 -27.56 27.61
N GLN A 35 14.90 -26.87 28.74
CA GLN A 35 14.44 -25.48 28.75
C GLN A 35 15.46 -24.53 28.12
N HIS A 36 16.76 -24.74 28.34
CA HIS A 36 17.82 -23.98 27.67
C HIS A 36 17.87 -24.22 26.16
N VAL A 37 17.72 -25.47 25.71
CA VAL A 37 17.67 -25.82 24.28
C VAL A 37 16.42 -25.23 23.62
N ALA A 38 15.25 -25.30 24.28
CA ALA A 38 14.02 -24.68 23.79
C ALA A 38 14.14 -23.15 23.73
N LEU A 39 14.77 -22.52 24.71
CA LEU A 39 15.03 -21.07 24.71
C LEU A 39 16.00 -20.68 23.58
N ALA A 40 17.04 -21.48 23.34
CA ALA A 40 18.01 -21.24 22.27
C ALA A 40 17.40 -21.43 20.89
N MET A 41 16.54 -22.44 20.69
CA MET A 41 15.78 -22.65 19.46
C MET A 41 14.80 -21.50 19.21
N ALA A 42 14.03 -21.09 20.22
CA ALA A 42 13.13 -19.94 20.13
C ALA A 42 13.88 -18.62 19.86
N ALA A 43 15.07 -18.44 20.43
CA ALA A 43 15.94 -17.28 20.17
C ALA A 43 16.52 -17.29 18.75
N ASN A 44 16.88 -18.47 18.21
CA ASN A 44 17.40 -18.60 16.85
C ASN A 44 16.28 -18.36 15.80
N GLU A 45 15.07 -18.87 16.05
CA GLU A 45 13.90 -18.64 15.19
C GLU A 45 13.44 -17.16 15.20
N THR A 46 13.37 -16.53 16.38
CA THR A 46 13.05 -15.09 16.48
C THR A 46 14.14 -14.20 15.84
N GLY A 47 15.41 -14.63 15.91
CA GLY A 47 16.51 -14.00 15.18
C GLY A 47 16.34 -14.08 13.66
N GLY A 48 15.95 -15.25 13.13
CA GLY A 48 15.71 -15.44 11.69
C GLY A 48 14.55 -14.61 11.14
N CYS A 49 13.41 -14.58 11.84
CA CYS A 49 12.22 -13.83 11.42
C CYS A 49 12.45 -12.31 11.41
N SER A 50 13.15 -11.79 12.42
CA SER A 50 13.47 -10.36 12.50
C SER A 50 14.47 -9.90 11.44
N LEU A 51 15.43 -10.75 11.06
CA LEU A 51 16.37 -10.48 9.97
C LEU A 51 15.65 -10.39 8.61
N MET A 52 14.70 -11.30 8.35
CA MET A 52 13.90 -11.29 7.12
C MET A 52 13.12 -9.98 6.95
N ILE A 53 12.48 -9.48 8.01
CA ILE A 53 11.72 -8.21 7.96
C ILE A 53 12.64 -7.05 7.60
N ARG A 54 13.83 -6.96 8.22
CA ARG A 54 14.80 -5.89 7.90
C ARG A 54 15.25 -5.96 6.44
N ALA A 55 15.50 -7.16 5.92
CA ALA A 55 15.87 -7.33 4.52
C ALA A 55 14.75 -6.90 3.56
N LEU A 56 13.49 -7.23 3.88
CA LEU A 56 12.32 -6.81 3.09
C LEU A 56 12.14 -5.29 3.13
N GLU A 57 12.29 -4.66 4.29
CA GLU A 57 12.23 -3.20 4.40
C GLU A 57 13.36 -2.55 3.59
N LYS A 58 14.60 -2.98 3.78
CA LYS A 58 15.77 -2.33 3.18
C LYS A 58 15.87 -2.54 1.67
N TYR A 59 15.75 -3.78 1.19
CA TYR A 59 16.01 -4.14 -0.21
C TYR A 59 14.74 -4.19 -1.03
N TYR A 60 13.72 -4.92 -0.57
CA TYR A 60 12.50 -5.11 -1.36
C TYR A 60 11.68 -3.82 -1.49
N LEU A 61 11.35 -3.14 -0.39
CA LEU A 61 10.56 -1.90 -0.45
C LEU A 61 11.30 -0.80 -1.21
N SER A 62 12.60 -0.59 -0.93
CA SER A 62 13.41 0.41 -1.63
C SER A 62 13.44 0.15 -3.14
N THR A 63 13.59 -1.11 -3.56
CA THR A 63 13.62 -1.48 -4.98
C THR A 63 12.26 -1.24 -5.64
N MET A 64 11.18 -1.77 -5.05
CA MET A 64 9.83 -1.64 -5.61
C MET A 64 9.40 -0.17 -5.72
N TYR A 65 9.57 0.63 -4.65
CA TYR A 65 9.22 2.04 -4.69
C TYR A 65 10.10 2.85 -5.65
N SER A 66 11.36 2.47 -5.86
CA SER A 66 12.20 3.11 -6.89
C SER A 66 11.69 2.83 -8.30
N LEU A 67 11.28 1.58 -8.58
CA LEU A 67 10.68 1.21 -9.86
C LEU A 67 9.35 1.92 -10.09
N GLU A 68 8.47 1.94 -9.08
CA GLU A 68 7.20 2.67 -9.11
C GLU A 68 7.42 4.16 -9.35
N PHE A 69 8.41 4.77 -8.67
CA PHE A 69 8.77 6.17 -8.88
C PHE A 69 9.18 6.42 -10.32
N ILE A 70 10.14 5.68 -10.87
CA ILE A 70 10.65 5.91 -12.22
C ILE A 70 9.53 5.73 -13.26
N LEU A 71 8.83 4.59 -13.21
CA LEU A 71 7.81 4.26 -14.20
C LEU A 71 6.58 5.16 -14.07
N GLY A 72 6.08 5.31 -12.84
CA GLY A 72 4.88 6.09 -12.54
C GLY A 72 5.09 7.58 -12.75
N PHE A 73 6.25 8.13 -12.34
CA PHE A 73 6.48 9.58 -12.45
C PHE A 73 6.58 10.00 -13.91
N ILE A 74 7.34 9.26 -14.72
CA ILE A 74 7.44 9.52 -16.16
C ILE A 74 6.07 9.39 -16.81
N GLY A 75 5.38 8.27 -16.59
CA GLY A 75 4.09 8.00 -17.22
C GLY A 75 3.01 9.03 -16.87
N ASN A 76 2.82 9.33 -15.58
CA ASN A 76 1.80 10.28 -15.16
C ASN A 76 2.14 11.73 -15.52
N THR A 77 3.42 12.10 -15.55
CA THR A 77 3.84 13.43 -16.03
C THR A 77 3.47 13.60 -17.51
N ILE A 78 3.76 12.61 -18.36
CA ILE A 78 3.37 12.66 -19.78
C ILE A 78 1.85 12.81 -19.92
N VAL A 79 1.07 12.07 -19.12
CA VAL A 79 -0.39 12.14 -19.14
C VAL A 79 -0.87 13.55 -18.75
N VAL A 80 -0.41 14.10 -17.62
CA VAL A 80 -0.80 15.43 -17.14
C VAL A 80 -0.44 16.53 -18.15
N PHE A 81 0.79 16.53 -18.66
CA PHE A 81 1.22 17.48 -19.69
C PHE A 81 0.44 17.31 -20.99
N GLY A 82 0.17 16.08 -21.43
CA GLY A 82 -0.67 15.80 -22.59
C GLY A 82 -2.07 16.41 -22.44
N TYR A 83 -2.69 16.25 -21.27
CA TYR A 83 -4.01 16.83 -21.00
C TYR A 83 -4.00 18.37 -21.01
N ILE A 84 -3.00 18.99 -20.38
CA ILE A 84 -2.90 20.46 -20.28
C ILE A 84 -2.59 21.10 -21.65
N PHE A 85 -1.63 20.55 -22.39
CA PHE A 85 -1.07 21.21 -23.57
C PHE A 85 -1.62 20.70 -24.90
N CYS A 86 -2.17 19.49 -24.95
CA CYS A 86 -2.66 18.90 -26.20
C CYS A 86 -4.19 18.90 -26.26
N LEU A 87 -4.88 18.67 -25.14
CA LEU A 87 -6.34 18.52 -25.13
C LEU A 87 -7.06 19.85 -24.83
N LYS A 88 -7.68 20.45 -25.85
CA LYS A 88 -8.47 21.69 -25.70
C LYS A 88 -9.85 21.45 -25.05
N ASN A 89 -10.51 20.33 -25.36
CA ASN A 89 -11.89 20.06 -24.96
C ASN A 89 -11.99 18.87 -23.99
N TRP A 90 -12.19 19.16 -22.71
CA TRP A 90 -12.22 18.14 -21.66
C TRP A 90 -13.63 17.58 -21.47
N LYS A 91 -13.76 16.25 -21.54
CA LYS A 91 -14.97 15.49 -21.23
C LYS A 91 -14.91 14.94 -19.79
N SER A 92 -15.99 14.36 -19.30
CA SER A 92 -16.12 13.79 -17.95
C SER A 92 -15.00 12.78 -17.62
N GLY A 93 -14.82 11.75 -18.45
CA GLY A 93 -13.74 10.76 -18.26
C GLY A 93 -12.34 11.39 -18.20
N ASN A 94 -12.07 12.40 -19.03
CA ASN A 94 -10.78 13.10 -19.05
C ASN A 94 -10.50 13.82 -17.72
N ILE A 95 -11.53 14.38 -17.08
CA ILE A 95 -11.40 15.05 -15.78
C ILE A 95 -11.03 14.03 -14.69
N TYR A 96 -11.69 12.87 -14.67
CA TYR A 96 -11.37 11.83 -13.69
C TYR A 96 -9.96 11.27 -13.89
N LEU A 97 -9.57 11.01 -15.15
CA LEU A 97 -8.23 10.56 -15.51
C LEU A 97 -7.15 11.57 -15.12
N PHE A 98 -7.39 12.86 -15.35
CA PHE A 98 -6.46 13.90 -14.95
C PHE A 98 -6.28 13.96 -13.43
N ASN A 99 -7.38 13.88 -12.66
CA ASN A 99 -7.30 13.88 -11.19
C ASN A 99 -6.61 12.62 -10.66
N LEU A 100 -6.84 11.47 -11.30
CA LEU A 100 -6.16 10.22 -10.96
C LEU A 100 -4.64 10.35 -11.17
N SER A 101 -4.20 10.83 -12.33
CA SER A 101 -2.76 11.10 -12.56
C SER A 101 -2.17 12.17 -11.65
N LEU A 102 -2.96 13.19 -11.27
CA LEU A 102 -2.52 14.18 -10.29
C LEU A 102 -2.31 13.54 -8.91
N SER A 103 -3.25 12.70 -8.47
CA SER A 103 -3.13 11.94 -7.23
C SER A 103 -1.91 11.01 -7.24
N ASP A 104 -1.69 10.31 -8.35
CA ASP A 104 -0.52 9.44 -8.54
C ASP A 104 0.78 10.25 -8.45
N LEU A 105 0.89 11.40 -9.11
CA LEU A 105 2.08 12.24 -9.01
C LEU A 105 2.34 12.75 -7.59
N LEU A 106 1.31 13.17 -6.86
CA LEU A 106 1.45 13.60 -5.48
C LEU A 106 2.03 12.50 -4.60
N PHE A 107 1.57 11.25 -4.76
CA PHE A 107 2.13 10.10 -4.07
C PHE A 107 3.56 9.77 -4.53
N LEU A 108 3.82 9.75 -5.84
CA LEU A 108 5.13 9.41 -6.40
C LEU A 108 6.22 10.37 -5.91
N CYS A 109 5.90 11.66 -5.76
CA CYS A 109 6.81 12.65 -5.16
C CYS A 109 7.24 12.31 -3.73
N THR A 110 6.49 11.47 -3.01
CA THR A 110 6.83 11.04 -1.65
C THR A 110 7.75 9.82 -1.61
N LEU A 111 7.83 9.04 -2.70
CA LEU A 111 8.60 7.80 -2.76
C LEU A 111 10.11 7.99 -2.55
N PRO A 112 10.79 9.02 -3.10
CA PRO A 112 12.22 9.22 -2.86
C PRO A 112 12.58 9.35 -1.38
N ILE A 113 11.74 10.06 -0.60
CA ILE A 113 11.91 10.19 0.85
C ILE A 113 11.77 8.82 1.52
N LEU A 114 10.80 8.03 1.07
CA LEU A 114 10.50 6.72 1.62
C LEU A 114 11.60 5.69 1.29
N VAL A 115 12.12 5.69 0.06
CA VAL A 115 13.26 4.89 -0.41
C VAL A 115 14.52 5.23 0.38
N ASN A 116 14.82 6.53 0.57
CA ASN A 116 15.97 6.93 1.37
C ASN A 116 15.84 6.46 2.83
N SER A 117 14.62 6.51 3.38
CA SER A 117 14.37 6.08 4.76
C SER A 117 14.53 4.57 4.96
N TYR A 118 14.02 3.77 4.02
CA TYR A 118 14.16 2.31 4.07
C TYR A 118 15.60 1.83 3.80
N SER A 119 16.26 2.39 2.78
CA SER A 119 17.62 1.97 2.38
C SER A 119 18.68 2.28 3.43
N ARG A 120 18.57 3.43 4.11
CA ARG A 120 19.51 3.87 5.16
C ARG A 120 19.10 3.42 6.55
N GLU A 121 17.89 2.87 6.71
CA GLU A 121 17.28 2.58 8.01
C GLU A 121 17.20 3.82 8.93
N GLN A 122 17.25 5.01 8.35
CA GLN A 122 17.29 6.30 9.01
C GLN A 122 16.03 7.09 8.64
N TRP A 123 15.25 7.47 9.64
CA TRP A 123 14.05 8.27 9.43
C TRP A 123 14.32 9.71 9.87
N ALA A 124 13.93 10.68 9.03
CA ALA A 124 14.02 12.09 9.39
C ALA A 124 13.24 12.35 10.68
N LYS A 125 13.88 12.96 11.68
CA LYS A 125 13.27 13.28 12.99
C LYS A 125 12.10 14.27 12.86
N GLU A 126 12.01 14.97 11.73
CA GLU A 126 10.93 15.90 11.40
C GLU A 126 9.61 15.16 11.21
N SER A 127 8.72 15.33 12.20
CA SER A 127 7.42 14.67 12.24
C SER A 127 6.53 15.04 11.04
N THR A 128 6.61 16.29 10.55
CA THR A 128 5.78 16.80 9.44
C THR A 128 5.93 15.96 8.16
N TRP A 129 7.15 15.62 7.75
CA TRP A 129 7.37 14.83 6.53
C TRP A 129 6.85 13.39 6.68
N CYS A 130 6.98 12.81 7.87
CA CYS A 130 6.42 11.50 8.17
C CYS A 130 4.89 11.51 8.03
N TYR A 131 4.20 12.44 8.69
CA TYR A 131 2.74 12.56 8.63
C TYR A 131 2.27 12.81 7.19
N SER A 132 2.88 13.78 6.49
CA SER A 132 2.52 14.10 5.11
C SER A 132 2.74 12.93 4.16
N ASN A 133 3.85 12.19 4.30
CA ASN A 133 4.12 11.00 3.48
C ASN A 133 3.06 9.92 3.69
N ARG A 134 2.74 9.61 4.96
CA ARG A 134 1.72 8.62 5.31
C ARG A 134 0.33 9.04 4.84
N PHE A 135 -0.02 10.31 5.03
CA PHE A 135 -1.28 10.86 4.56
C PHE A 135 -1.41 10.77 3.04
N LEU A 136 -0.40 11.22 2.29
CA LEU A 136 -0.42 11.20 0.82
C LEU A 136 -0.48 9.78 0.26
N LEU A 137 0.19 8.81 0.90
CA LEU A 137 0.13 7.40 0.53
C LEU A 137 -1.30 6.84 0.65
N HIS A 138 -1.99 7.12 1.77
CA HIS A 138 -3.39 6.71 1.92
C HIS A 138 -4.35 7.53 1.06
N ALA A 139 -4.10 8.84 0.89
CA ALA A 139 -4.91 9.70 0.05
C ALA A 139 -4.86 9.25 -1.41
N ASN A 140 -3.68 8.86 -1.90
CA ASN A 140 -3.54 8.28 -3.22
C ASN A 140 -4.30 6.96 -3.36
N LEU A 141 -4.18 6.05 -2.38
CA LEU A 141 -4.89 4.77 -2.41
C LEU A 141 -6.41 4.97 -2.57
N TYR A 142 -7.04 5.75 -1.68
CA TYR A 142 -8.50 5.91 -1.68
C TYR A 142 -9.00 6.81 -2.80
N SER A 143 -8.30 7.90 -3.12
CA SER A 143 -8.67 8.72 -4.30
C SER A 143 -8.56 7.92 -5.59
N SER A 144 -7.55 7.04 -5.73
CA SER A 144 -7.42 6.16 -6.89
C SER A 144 -8.65 5.27 -7.04
N ILE A 145 -9.02 4.54 -5.98
CA ILE A 145 -10.19 3.66 -5.95
C ILE A 145 -11.46 4.42 -6.37
N LEU A 146 -11.68 5.62 -5.81
CA LEU A 146 -12.86 6.43 -6.10
C LEU A 146 -12.86 7.01 -7.53
N PHE A 147 -11.72 7.49 -8.03
CA PHE A 147 -11.62 7.98 -9.42
C PHE A 147 -11.84 6.86 -10.43
N LEU A 148 -11.34 5.65 -10.16
CA LEU A 148 -11.59 4.48 -11.01
C LEU A 148 -13.04 4.04 -10.97
N THR A 149 -13.68 4.16 -9.81
CA THR A 149 -15.12 3.94 -9.67
C THR A 149 -15.89 4.96 -10.53
N ALA A 150 -15.53 6.24 -10.47
CA ALA A 150 -16.13 7.28 -11.30
C ALA A 150 -15.88 7.07 -12.81
N ILE A 151 -14.69 6.60 -13.20
CA ILE A 151 -14.37 6.22 -14.58
C ILE A 151 -15.22 5.04 -15.02
N SER A 152 -15.38 4.01 -14.18
CA SER A 152 -16.21 2.83 -14.49
C SER A 152 -17.68 3.23 -14.75
N ILE A 153 -18.20 4.15 -13.94
CA ILE A 153 -19.54 4.74 -14.14
C ILE A 153 -19.58 5.54 -15.45
N ASP A 154 -18.61 6.41 -15.72
CA ASP A 154 -18.55 7.21 -16.97
C ASP A 154 -18.55 6.32 -18.22
N ARG A 155 -17.76 5.24 -18.20
CA ARG A 155 -17.64 4.28 -19.30
C ARG A 155 -18.94 3.53 -19.54
N TYR A 156 -19.60 3.04 -18.49
CA TYR A 156 -20.93 2.44 -18.62
C TYR A 156 -21.94 3.44 -19.20
N MET A 157 -21.94 4.68 -18.71
CA MET A 157 -22.86 5.71 -19.20
C MET A 157 -22.59 6.08 -20.66
N LEU A 158 -21.33 6.06 -21.11
CA LEU A 158 -20.96 6.28 -22.51
C LEU A 158 -21.49 5.18 -23.43
N ILE A 159 -21.52 3.94 -22.96
CA ILE A 159 -22.07 2.80 -23.71
C ILE A 159 -23.59 2.88 -23.79
N LYS A 160 -24.24 3.23 -22.67
CA LYS A 160 -25.70 3.39 -22.62
C LYS A 160 -26.20 4.63 -23.37
N TYR A 161 -25.48 5.74 -23.25
CA TYR A 161 -25.81 7.05 -23.82
C TYR A 161 -24.61 7.61 -24.62
N PRO A 162 -24.38 7.14 -25.86
CA PRO A 162 -23.20 7.48 -26.65
C PRO A 162 -23.11 8.98 -27.01
N PHE A 163 -24.25 9.66 -27.13
CA PHE A 163 -24.32 11.10 -27.44
C PHE A 163 -24.12 12.01 -26.22
N ARG A 164 -23.79 11.45 -25.04
CA ARG A 164 -23.48 12.21 -23.80
C ARG A 164 -24.60 13.17 -23.37
N GLU A 165 -25.84 12.75 -23.55
CA GLU A 165 -27.03 13.54 -23.22
C GLU A 165 -27.30 13.55 -21.70
N HIS A 166 -26.87 12.50 -21.00
CA HIS A 166 -27.10 12.33 -19.56
C HIS A 166 -26.32 13.36 -18.71
N VAL A 167 -26.93 13.82 -17.62
CA VAL A 167 -26.35 14.82 -16.69
C VAL A 167 -25.00 14.37 -16.13
N LEU A 168 -24.87 13.10 -15.73
CA LEU A 168 -23.62 12.54 -15.18
C LEU A 168 -22.42 12.55 -16.14
N GLN A 169 -22.65 12.70 -17.45
CA GLN A 169 -21.59 12.77 -18.46
C GLN A 169 -21.17 14.22 -18.79
N LYS A 170 -21.81 15.22 -18.15
CA LYS A 170 -21.49 16.63 -18.37
C LYS A 170 -20.23 17.01 -17.59
N ARG A 171 -19.47 17.95 -18.17
CA ARG A 171 -18.23 18.49 -17.58
C ARG A 171 -18.43 19.01 -16.16
N LYS A 172 -19.51 19.76 -15.92
CA LYS A 172 -19.81 20.34 -14.60
C LYS A 172 -20.01 19.26 -13.54
N SER A 173 -20.75 18.19 -13.86
CA SER A 173 -20.96 17.06 -12.95
C SER A 173 -19.66 16.34 -12.61
N ALA A 174 -18.77 16.16 -13.59
CA ALA A 174 -17.46 15.56 -13.34
C ALA A 174 -16.57 16.42 -12.44
N LEU A 175 -16.57 17.75 -12.61
CA LEU A 175 -15.83 18.66 -11.73
C LEU A 175 -16.34 18.61 -10.28
N ILE A 176 -17.66 18.62 -10.10
CA ILE A 176 -18.29 18.52 -8.78
C ILE A 176 -17.97 17.16 -8.14
N ALA A 177 -18.09 16.07 -8.90
CA ALA A 177 -17.76 14.73 -8.41
C ALA A 177 -16.29 14.61 -8.04
N SER A 178 -15.35 15.14 -8.84
CA SER A 178 -13.93 15.16 -8.49
C SER A 178 -13.65 15.94 -7.22
N ALA A 179 -14.26 17.11 -7.04
CA ALA A 179 -14.11 17.88 -5.80
C ALA A 179 -14.67 17.11 -4.60
N ALA A 180 -15.83 16.47 -4.74
CA ALA A 180 -16.42 15.64 -3.70
C ALA A 180 -15.53 14.44 -3.33
N ILE A 181 -14.89 13.79 -4.31
CA ILE A 181 -13.93 12.71 -4.07
C ILE A 181 -12.75 13.22 -3.24
N TRP A 182 -12.13 14.34 -3.62
CA TRP A 182 -11.02 14.92 -2.87
C TRP A 182 -11.40 15.26 -1.42
N VAL A 183 -12.54 15.93 -1.23
CA VAL A 183 -13.04 16.25 0.11
C VAL A 183 -13.34 14.99 0.91
N GLY A 184 -14.02 14.01 0.31
CA GLY A 184 -14.34 12.74 0.95
C GLY A 184 -13.10 11.98 1.43
N VAL A 185 -12.08 11.86 0.57
CA VAL A 185 -10.79 11.23 0.92
C VAL A 185 -10.10 11.95 2.07
N ILE A 186 -10.08 13.29 2.04
CA ILE A 186 -9.47 14.08 3.13
C ILE A 186 -10.22 13.81 4.44
N LEU A 187 -11.56 13.88 4.43
CA LEU A 187 -12.40 13.63 5.61
C LEU A 187 -12.23 12.22 6.17
N GLU A 188 -12.22 11.21 5.30
CA GLU A 188 -12.00 9.81 5.67
C GLU A 188 -10.63 9.60 6.34
N LEU A 189 -9.62 10.37 5.94
CA LEU A 189 -8.26 10.26 6.44
C LEU A 189 -7.92 11.22 7.59
N LEU A 190 -8.79 12.17 7.94
CA LEU A 190 -8.55 13.08 9.07
C LEU A 190 -8.18 12.33 10.37
N PRO A 191 -8.84 11.21 10.74
CA PRO A 191 -8.50 10.49 11.97
C PRO A 191 -7.08 9.91 11.98
N LEU A 192 -6.47 9.68 10.81
CA LEU A 192 -5.15 9.07 10.67
C LEU A 192 -4.07 9.81 11.49
N VAL A 193 -4.19 11.13 11.63
CA VAL A 193 -3.24 11.95 12.41
C VAL A 193 -3.17 11.50 13.87
N PHE A 194 -4.29 11.02 14.45
CA PHE A 194 -4.32 10.52 15.82
C PHE A 194 -3.82 9.07 15.96
N PHE A 195 -3.81 8.30 14.88
CA PHE A 195 -3.35 6.91 14.86
C PHE A 195 -1.86 6.77 14.52
N LEU A 196 -1.28 7.80 13.92
CA LEU A 196 0.15 7.86 13.64
C LEU A 196 0.91 8.29 14.90
N GLU A 197 1.34 7.31 15.70
CA GLU A 197 2.30 7.55 16.79
C GLU A 197 3.73 7.32 16.29
N PRO A 198 4.58 8.38 16.20
CA PRO A 198 6.00 8.20 15.99
C PRO A 198 6.60 7.57 17.24
N LYS A 199 7.18 6.37 17.13
CA LYS A 199 7.94 5.80 18.24
C LYS A 199 9.27 6.55 18.38
N THR A 200 9.52 7.08 19.56
CA THR A 200 10.79 7.68 19.95
C THR A 200 11.55 6.77 20.94
N PRO A 201 12.24 5.71 20.50
CA PRO A 201 13.42 5.27 21.22
C PRO A 201 14.46 6.39 21.17
N ALA A 202 15.17 6.63 22.27
CA ALA A 202 16.11 7.74 22.47
C ALA A 202 17.20 7.92 21.38
N ASN A 203 17.38 6.95 20.48
CA ASN A 203 18.35 7.01 19.38
C ASN A 203 17.85 6.53 18.00
N ASN A 204 16.60 6.07 17.84
CA ASN A 204 16.12 5.48 16.57
C ASN A 204 14.67 5.87 16.25
N TYR A 205 14.46 7.10 15.77
CA TYR A 205 13.15 7.53 15.26
C TYR A 205 12.73 6.63 14.08
N LYS A 206 11.49 6.14 14.10
CA LYS A 206 10.88 5.44 12.96
C LYS A 206 9.51 6.02 12.65
N CYS A 207 9.29 6.40 11.39
CA CYS A 207 7.96 6.77 10.90
C CYS A 207 7.17 5.49 10.60
N LEU A 208 6.57 4.91 11.63
CA LEU A 208 5.80 3.66 11.48
C LEU A 208 4.43 3.93 10.85
N ASP A 209 3.95 2.94 10.12
CA ASP A 209 2.56 2.87 9.71
C ASP A 209 1.66 2.58 10.91
N TYR A 210 0.40 3.06 10.91
CA TYR A 210 -0.54 2.83 12.01
C TYR A 210 -0.89 1.34 12.18
N ALA A 211 -0.71 0.53 11.12
CA ALA A 211 -0.78 -0.93 11.20
C ALA A 211 0.30 -1.54 12.13
N SER A 212 1.41 -0.82 12.35
CA SER A 212 2.58 -1.24 13.13
C SER A 212 2.88 -0.37 14.35
N SER A 213 2.11 0.71 14.59
CA SER A 213 2.17 1.56 15.79
C SER A 213 0.81 1.72 16.46
N GLY A 214 0.73 2.47 17.57
CA GLY A 214 -0.50 2.76 18.30
C GLY A 214 -1.21 1.55 18.93
N ASP A 215 -2.39 1.83 19.49
CA ASP A 215 -3.33 0.84 20.02
C ASP A 215 -3.88 -0.03 18.87
N PRO A 216 -3.57 -1.35 18.84
CA PRO A 216 -3.97 -2.22 17.74
C PRO A 216 -5.48 -2.39 17.62
N THR A 217 -6.23 -2.30 18.73
CA THR A 217 -7.69 -2.50 18.74
C THR A 217 -8.38 -1.31 18.09
N LYS A 218 -8.02 -0.09 18.49
CA LYS A 218 -8.58 1.14 17.90
C LYS A 218 -8.18 1.28 16.43
N SER A 219 -6.91 1.00 16.11
CA SER A 219 -6.41 1.01 14.74
C SER A 219 -7.10 -0.04 13.86
N LEU A 220 -7.45 -1.21 14.40
CA LEU A 220 -8.20 -2.24 13.68
C LEU A 220 -9.62 -1.76 13.34
N ILE A 221 -10.34 -1.15 14.29
CA ILE A 221 -11.69 -0.59 14.04
C ILE A 221 -11.63 0.46 12.93
N TYR A 222 -10.66 1.38 13.00
CA TYR A 222 -10.47 2.39 11.97
C TYR A 222 -10.08 1.76 10.62
N SER A 223 -9.17 0.79 10.59
CA SER A 223 -8.80 0.07 9.36
C SER A 223 -9.99 -0.67 8.73
N MET A 224 -10.87 -1.24 9.54
CA MET A 224 -12.09 -1.90 9.07
C MET A 224 -13.07 -0.89 8.48
N PHE A 225 -13.27 0.25 9.13
CA PHE A 225 -14.03 1.37 8.55
C PHE A 225 -13.48 1.75 7.17
N LEU A 226 -12.18 2.03 7.08
CA LEU A 226 -11.54 2.38 5.81
C LEU A 226 -11.61 1.25 4.75
N THR A 227 -11.54 -0.01 5.17
CA THR A 227 -11.67 -1.15 4.26
C THR A 227 -13.09 -1.26 3.71
N VAL A 228 -14.12 -1.04 4.54
CA VAL A 228 -15.52 -1.09 4.09
C VAL A 228 -15.86 0.08 3.18
N PHE A 229 -15.63 1.31 3.66
CA PHE A 229 -16.06 2.53 2.98
C PHE A 229 -15.10 2.94 1.85
N GLY A 230 -13.79 2.89 2.09
CA GLY A 230 -12.77 3.27 1.13
C GLY A 230 -12.44 2.21 0.07
N PHE A 231 -12.81 0.93 0.28
CA PHE A 231 -12.47 -0.15 -0.65
C PHE A 231 -13.64 -1.06 -1.06
N LEU A 232 -14.31 -1.74 -0.13
CA LEU A 232 -15.31 -2.75 -0.47
C LEU A 232 -16.55 -2.14 -1.15
N ILE A 233 -17.07 -1.02 -0.66
CA ILE A 233 -18.20 -0.33 -1.29
C ILE A 233 -17.86 0.11 -2.73
N PRO A 234 -16.75 0.85 -2.97
CA PRO A 234 -16.31 1.18 -4.32
C PRO A 234 -16.11 -0.05 -5.22
N LEU A 235 -15.52 -1.13 -4.69
CA LEU A 235 -15.33 -2.38 -5.41
C LEU A 235 -16.65 -3.00 -5.85
N VAL A 236 -17.64 -3.09 -4.96
CA VAL A 236 -18.97 -3.60 -5.29
C VAL A 236 -19.63 -2.73 -6.37
N ILE A 237 -19.52 -1.40 -6.26
CA ILE A 237 -20.04 -0.47 -7.28
C ILE A 237 -19.38 -0.76 -8.64
N MET A 238 -18.06 -0.87 -8.69
CA MET A 238 -17.32 -1.20 -9.91
C MET A 238 -17.77 -2.54 -10.50
N CYS A 239 -17.88 -3.59 -9.69
CA CYS A 239 -18.38 -4.90 -10.12
C CYS A 239 -19.82 -4.83 -10.67
N CYS A 240 -20.72 -4.09 -10.01
CA CYS A 240 -22.09 -3.92 -10.49
C CYS A 240 -22.15 -3.22 -11.86
N PHE A 241 -21.37 -2.15 -12.04
CA PHE A 241 -21.31 -1.43 -13.32
C PHE A 241 -20.64 -2.26 -14.41
N TYR A 242 -19.64 -3.07 -14.06
CA TYR A 242 -19.04 -4.05 -14.94
C TYR A 242 -20.07 -5.08 -15.44
N VAL A 243 -20.83 -5.71 -14.52
CA VAL A 243 -21.88 -6.67 -14.90
C VAL A 243 -22.94 -6.01 -15.78
N LYS A 244 -23.41 -4.81 -15.43
CA LYS A 244 -24.37 -4.05 -16.25
C LYS A 244 -23.82 -3.74 -17.65
N MET A 245 -22.54 -3.43 -17.77
CA MET A 245 -21.88 -3.18 -19.04
C MET A 245 -21.81 -4.45 -19.90
N VAL A 246 -21.42 -5.60 -19.33
CA VAL A 246 -21.38 -6.88 -20.03
C VAL A 246 -22.77 -7.31 -20.52
N LEU A 247 -23.79 -7.25 -19.64
CA LEU A 247 -25.18 -7.54 -20.02
C LEU A 247 -25.69 -6.57 -21.09
N PHE A 248 -25.33 -5.29 -20.93
CA PHE A 248 -25.31 -4.22 -21.93
C PHE A 248 -25.10 -4.75 -23.36
N LEU A 249 -23.89 -5.26 -23.50
CA LEU A 249 -23.23 -5.48 -24.77
C LEU A 249 -23.62 -6.82 -25.36
N LYS A 250 -23.87 -7.83 -24.52
CA LYS A 250 -24.44 -9.10 -24.96
C LYS A 250 -25.82 -8.91 -25.63
N ASN A 251 -26.70 -8.15 -25.00
CA ASN A 251 -28.04 -7.89 -25.57
C ASN A 251 -27.97 -7.11 -26.90
N ARG A 252 -26.96 -6.24 -27.05
CA ARG A 252 -26.72 -5.47 -28.28
C ARG A 252 -26.03 -6.29 -29.37
N SER A 253 -25.13 -7.22 -29.04
CA SER A 253 -24.47 -8.09 -30.03
C SER A 253 -25.46 -9.05 -30.69
N GLU A 254 -26.49 -9.47 -29.98
CA GLU A 254 -27.60 -10.24 -30.55
C GLU A 254 -28.43 -9.43 -31.56
N GLN A 255 -28.37 -8.10 -31.53
CA GLN A 255 -29.12 -7.19 -32.41
C GLN A 255 -28.30 -6.60 -33.57
N LEU A 256 -26.97 -6.59 -33.51
CA LEU A 256 -26.14 -5.94 -34.54
C LEU A 256 -24.76 -6.63 -34.70
N SER A 257 -24.49 -7.12 -35.90
CA SER A 257 -23.27 -7.83 -36.32
C SER A 257 -22.01 -6.95 -36.45
N SER A 258 -21.89 -5.88 -35.66
CA SER A 258 -20.73 -4.97 -35.66
C SER A 258 -19.98 -5.02 -34.32
N LEU A 259 -19.45 -6.19 -33.97
CA LEU A 259 -18.68 -6.43 -32.74
C LEU A 259 -17.36 -5.63 -32.67
N LEU A 260 -16.75 -5.32 -33.82
CA LEU A 260 -15.36 -4.83 -33.90
C LEU A 260 -15.11 -3.42 -33.32
N THR A 261 -16.12 -2.57 -33.17
CA THR A 261 -15.95 -1.18 -32.67
C THR A 261 -16.21 -1.01 -31.18
N LEU A 262 -16.77 -2.01 -30.50
CA LEU A 262 -17.24 -1.92 -29.11
C LEU A 262 -16.48 -2.80 -28.09
N GLU A 263 -15.59 -3.68 -28.56
CA GLU A 263 -14.79 -4.58 -27.71
C GLU A 263 -13.70 -3.84 -26.91
N LYS A 264 -13.07 -2.82 -27.49
CA LYS A 264 -11.93 -2.12 -26.86
C LYS A 264 -12.30 -1.41 -25.55
N PRO A 265 -13.39 -0.61 -25.45
CA PRO A 265 -13.80 0.02 -24.19
C PRO A 265 -14.19 -0.99 -23.09
N LEU A 266 -14.75 -2.13 -23.49
CA LEU A 266 -15.15 -3.23 -22.60
C LEU A 266 -13.95 -3.90 -21.95
N THR A 267 -13.01 -4.37 -22.77
CA THR A 267 -11.77 -5.02 -22.32
C THR A 267 -11.03 -4.13 -21.34
N LEU A 268 -11.05 -2.81 -21.54
CA LEU A 268 -10.40 -1.85 -20.66
C LEU A 268 -11.07 -1.75 -19.30
N VAL A 269 -12.40 -1.64 -19.23
CA VAL A 269 -13.11 -1.62 -17.93
C VAL A 269 -12.94 -2.96 -17.21
N VAL A 270 -12.99 -4.09 -17.94
CA VAL A 270 -12.72 -5.44 -17.37
C VAL A 270 -11.33 -5.49 -16.75
N LEU A 271 -10.32 -5.09 -17.54
CA LEU A 271 -8.91 -5.17 -17.18
C LEU A 271 -8.59 -4.25 -16.01
N THR A 272 -9.16 -3.04 -16.01
CA THR A 272 -9.18 -2.13 -14.87
C THR A 272 -9.76 -2.87 -13.66
N VAL A 273 -11.05 -3.23 -13.64
CA VAL A 273 -11.67 -3.84 -12.44
C VAL A 273 -10.90 -5.05 -11.91
N VAL A 274 -10.44 -5.95 -12.79
CA VAL A 274 -9.68 -7.15 -12.41
C VAL A 274 -8.33 -6.79 -11.80
N ILE A 275 -7.51 -5.99 -12.49
CA ILE A 275 -6.17 -5.64 -11.99
C ILE A 275 -6.28 -4.85 -10.70
N PHE A 276 -7.24 -3.93 -10.61
CA PHE A 276 -7.49 -3.16 -9.39
C PHE A 276 -7.88 -4.02 -8.20
N SER A 277 -8.79 -4.98 -8.41
CA SER A 277 -9.16 -5.93 -7.38
C SER A 277 -7.94 -6.74 -6.92
N LEU A 278 -7.12 -7.20 -7.85
CA LEU A 278 -5.93 -8.01 -7.54
C LEU A 278 -4.82 -7.23 -6.82
N LEU A 279 -4.65 -5.93 -7.11
CA LEU A 279 -3.60 -5.12 -6.49
C LEU A 279 -4.01 -4.61 -5.10
N PHE A 280 -5.27 -4.19 -4.91
CA PHE A 280 -5.70 -3.59 -3.63
C PHE A 280 -6.14 -4.62 -2.59
N THR A 281 -6.76 -5.74 -3.00
CA THR A 281 -7.28 -6.74 -2.05
C THR A 281 -6.20 -7.31 -1.13
N PRO A 282 -5.01 -7.74 -1.63
CA PRO A 282 -3.98 -8.30 -0.77
C PRO A 282 -3.54 -7.33 0.33
N TYR A 283 -3.39 -6.05 -0.02
CA TYR A 283 -3.02 -5.01 0.95
C TYR A 283 -4.11 -4.79 2.00
N HIS A 284 -5.39 -4.66 1.62
CA HIS A 284 -6.47 -4.46 2.58
C HIS A 284 -6.65 -5.65 3.52
N VAL A 285 -6.54 -6.88 3.00
CA VAL A 285 -6.58 -8.09 3.81
C VAL A 285 -5.40 -8.11 4.78
N MET A 286 -4.18 -7.96 4.26
CA MET A 286 -2.97 -8.09 5.11
C MET A 286 -2.83 -6.96 6.12
N ARG A 287 -3.29 -5.74 5.83
CA ARG A 287 -3.33 -4.64 6.81
C ARG A 287 -4.20 -5.00 8.01
N ASN A 288 -5.40 -5.53 7.77
CA ASN A 288 -6.32 -5.93 8.84
C ASN A 288 -5.80 -7.17 9.59
N VAL A 289 -5.22 -8.15 8.89
CA VAL A 289 -4.58 -9.32 9.52
C VAL A 289 -3.40 -8.89 10.39
N ARG A 290 -2.58 -7.94 9.95
CA ARG A 290 -1.47 -7.39 10.73
C ARG A 290 -1.94 -6.66 12.00
N LEU A 291 -3.01 -5.89 11.90
CA LEU A 291 -3.61 -5.20 13.05
C LEU A 291 -4.22 -6.20 14.03
N ALA A 292 -4.97 -7.17 13.54
CA ALA A 292 -5.54 -8.25 14.35
C ALA A 292 -4.45 -9.06 15.06
N SER A 293 -3.36 -9.42 14.36
CA SER A 293 -2.28 -10.21 14.97
C SER A 293 -1.58 -9.51 16.13
N ARG A 294 -1.69 -8.18 16.24
CA ARG A 294 -1.17 -7.38 17.36
C ARG A 294 -2.15 -7.26 18.53
N VAL A 295 -3.41 -7.66 18.38
CA VAL A 295 -4.42 -7.58 19.45
C VAL A 295 -4.09 -8.64 20.51
N PRO A 296 -3.81 -8.23 21.78
CA PRO A 296 -3.38 -9.17 22.82
C PRO A 296 -4.35 -10.33 23.06
N ALA A 297 -5.66 -10.07 22.93
CA ALA A 297 -6.71 -11.07 23.14
C ALA A 297 -6.65 -12.26 22.16
N LEU A 298 -5.98 -12.13 21.01
CA LEU A 298 -5.86 -13.21 20.02
C LEU A 298 -4.66 -14.15 20.27
N ASN A 299 -3.80 -13.86 21.25
CA ASN A 299 -2.67 -14.71 21.67
C ASN A 299 -1.79 -15.26 20.52
N VAL A 300 -1.51 -14.43 19.51
CA VAL A 300 -0.69 -14.83 18.35
C VAL A 300 0.79 -14.83 18.71
N SER A 301 1.51 -15.92 18.40
CA SER A 301 2.95 -16.06 18.68
C SER A 301 3.80 -14.99 17.98
N GLY A 302 4.95 -14.63 18.56
CA GLY A 302 5.83 -13.61 18.00
C GLY A 302 6.33 -13.93 16.59
N CYS A 303 6.77 -15.17 16.36
CA CYS A 303 7.20 -15.65 15.04
C CYS A 303 6.07 -15.55 13.99
N THR A 304 4.84 -15.93 14.36
CA THR A 304 3.68 -15.79 13.46
C THR A 304 3.38 -14.31 13.16
N GLN A 305 3.49 -13.43 14.15
CA GLN A 305 3.32 -11.98 13.92
C GLN A 305 4.36 -11.42 12.95
N ASP A 306 5.61 -11.91 13.02
CA ASP A 306 6.68 -11.50 12.12
C ASP A 306 6.45 -11.99 10.69
N VAL A 307 6.01 -13.24 10.51
CA VAL A 307 5.61 -13.76 9.19
C VAL A 307 4.45 -12.94 8.60
N ILE A 308 3.43 -12.63 9.40
CA ILE A 308 2.32 -11.76 8.99
C ILE A 308 2.83 -10.38 8.59
N SER A 309 3.79 -9.83 9.35
CA SER A 309 4.43 -8.54 9.04
C SER A 309 5.20 -8.59 7.73
N ALA A 310 5.93 -9.68 7.46
CA ALA A 310 6.66 -9.89 6.21
C ALA A 310 5.71 -9.94 5.00
N VAL A 311 4.63 -10.71 5.09
CA VAL A 311 3.61 -10.78 4.03
C VAL A 311 2.93 -9.42 3.86
N TYR A 312 2.62 -8.71 4.94
CA TYR A 312 2.10 -7.35 4.87
C TYR A 312 3.06 -6.42 4.13
N ILE A 313 4.36 -6.46 4.44
CA ILE A 313 5.39 -5.65 3.76
C ILE A 313 5.39 -5.93 2.26
N VAL A 314 5.27 -7.18 1.84
CA VAL A 314 5.19 -7.57 0.41
C VAL A 314 3.96 -6.98 -0.27
N THR A 315 2.80 -6.98 0.38
CA THR A 315 1.56 -6.46 -0.22
C THR A 315 1.52 -4.94 -0.40
N ARG A 316 2.34 -4.18 0.34
CA ARG A 316 2.32 -2.70 0.32
C ARG A 316 2.61 -2.11 -1.06
N PRO A 317 3.79 -2.34 -1.68
CA PRO A 317 4.08 -1.81 -3.02
C PRO A 317 3.15 -2.40 -4.09
N ILE A 318 2.69 -3.65 -3.93
CA ILE A 318 1.73 -4.25 -4.86
C ILE A 318 0.47 -3.40 -5.02
N ALA A 319 -0.05 -2.81 -3.93
CA ALA A 319 -1.18 -1.89 -4.01
C ALA A 319 -0.83 -0.60 -4.80
N PHE A 320 0.39 -0.08 -4.66
CA PHE A 320 0.83 1.16 -5.31
C PHE A 320 1.31 0.99 -6.74
N LEU A 321 1.56 -0.24 -7.21
CA LEU A 321 1.79 -0.54 -8.63
C LEU A 321 0.68 0.00 -9.53
N ASN A 322 -0.54 0.16 -9.01
CA ASN A 322 -1.61 0.90 -9.65
C ASN A 322 -1.11 2.21 -10.30
N SER A 323 -0.43 3.06 -9.52
CA SER A 323 0.01 4.39 -9.97
C SER A 323 1.01 4.32 -11.13
N ALA A 324 1.76 3.23 -11.26
CA ALA A 324 2.68 3.00 -12.37
C ALA A 324 1.99 2.39 -13.61
N ILE A 325 0.95 1.59 -13.43
CA ILE A 325 0.25 0.89 -14.52
C ILE A 325 -0.82 1.79 -15.17
N ASN A 326 -1.39 2.75 -14.41
CA ASN A 326 -2.41 3.70 -14.89
C ASN A 326 -2.10 4.35 -16.25
N PRO A 327 -0.93 4.97 -16.47
CA PRO A 327 -0.55 5.53 -17.77
C PRO A 327 -0.60 4.50 -18.91
N VAL A 328 -0.16 3.26 -18.67
CA VAL A 328 -0.17 2.19 -19.67
C VAL A 328 -1.60 1.89 -20.09
N PHE A 329 -2.56 1.82 -19.15
CA PHE A 329 -3.96 1.67 -19.51
C PHE A 329 -4.44 2.84 -20.37
N TYR A 330 -4.13 4.08 -20.02
CA TYR A 330 -4.56 5.27 -20.77
C TYR A 330 -4.01 5.30 -22.20
N PHE A 331 -2.77 4.87 -22.39
CA PHE A 331 -2.15 4.77 -23.71
C PHE A 331 -2.70 3.59 -24.53
N LEU A 332 -2.94 2.44 -23.89
CA LEU A 332 -3.59 1.30 -24.53
C LEU A 332 -5.07 1.53 -24.80
N MET A 333 -5.71 2.49 -24.10
CA MET A 333 -7.12 2.86 -24.31
C MET A 333 -7.41 3.36 -25.73
N GLY A 334 -6.40 3.68 -26.54
CA GLY A 334 -6.61 4.04 -27.95
C GLY A 334 -7.53 5.25 -28.13
N ASP A 335 -7.63 6.09 -27.11
CA ASP A 335 -8.41 7.31 -27.18
C ASP A 335 -7.73 8.28 -28.17
N HIS A 336 -8.53 9.18 -28.75
CA HIS A 336 -8.08 10.35 -29.50
C HIS A 336 -6.88 11.06 -28.82
N PHE A 337 -6.76 10.95 -27.50
CA PHE A 337 -5.61 11.39 -26.72
C PHE A 337 -4.26 10.80 -27.20
N ARG A 338 -4.15 9.48 -27.41
CA ARG A 338 -2.91 8.86 -27.91
C ARG A 338 -2.57 9.37 -29.29
N GLU A 339 -3.54 9.42 -30.20
CA GLU A 339 -3.34 9.88 -31.57
C GLU A 339 -2.91 11.34 -31.62
N MET A 340 -3.54 12.18 -30.80
CA MET A 340 -3.20 13.59 -30.64
C MET A 340 -1.81 13.78 -30.03
N LEU A 341 -1.46 13.03 -28.98
CA LEU A 341 -0.13 13.10 -28.38
C LEU A 341 0.94 12.66 -29.39
N MET A 342 0.72 11.56 -30.10
CA MET A 342 1.62 11.09 -31.16
C MET A 342 1.72 12.09 -32.32
N ALA A 343 0.64 12.79 -32.67
CA ALA A 343 0.67 13.84 -33.68
C ALA A 343 1.49 15.05 -33.22
N LYS A 344 1.31 15.49 -31.97
CA LYS A 344 2.11 16.56 -31.34
C LYS A 344 3.58 16.21 -31.23
N VAL A 345 3.91 14.99 -30.78
CA VAL A 345 5.30 14.50 -30.68
C VAL A 345 5.93 14.47 -32.07
N ARG A 346 5.22 13.95 -33.09
CA ARG A 346 5.70 13.97 -34.48
C ARG A 346 5.95 15.39 -34.99
N GLN A 347 5.05 16.34 -34.69
CA GLN A 347 5.20 17.75 -35.08
C GLN A 347 6.38 18.44 -34.37
N LEU A 348 6.63 18.12 -33.09
CA LEU A 348 7.78 18.65 -32.36
C LEU A 348 9.09 18.03 -32.87
N TRP A 349 9.09 16.72 -33.12
CA TRP A 349 10.25 16.03 -33.66
C TRP A 349 10.63 16.56 -35.04
N SER A 350 9.65 16.77 -35.93
CA SER A 350 9.89 17.36 -37.25
C SER A 350 10.46 18.78 -37.16
N ARG A 351 10.04 19.58 -36.18
CA ARG A 351 10.58 20.94 -35.96
C ARG A 351 12.02 20.92 -35.48
N VAL A 352 12.39 19.97 -34.62
CA VAL A 352 13.76 19.81 -34.12
C VAL A 352 14.69 19.36 -35.24
N THR A 353 14.27 18.44 -36.10
CA THR A 353 15.08 17.97 -37.24
C THR A 353 15.26 19.04 -38.33
N THR A 354 14.30 19.93 -38.54
CA THR A 354 14.45 21.07 -39.48
C THR A 354 15.31 22.22 -38.96
N THR A 355 15.63 22.26 -37.66
CA THR A 355 16.54 23.26 -37.08
C THR A 355 17.99 22.77 -36.97
N SER A 356 18.26 21.52 -37.36
CA SER A 356 19.59 20.90 -37.35
C SER A 356 20.23 20.73 -38.74
N GLU A 357 19.54 21.16 -39.79
CA GLU A 357 20.08 21.42 -41.14
C GLU A 357 20.19 22.94 -41.32
#